data_AF-A0A2E5EDL3-F1
#
_entry.id   AF-A0A2E5EDL3-F1
#
_cell.length_a   1.000
_cell.length_b   1.000
_cell.length_c   1.000
_cell.angle_alpha   90.00
_cell.angle_beta   90.00
_cell.angle_gamma   90.00
#
_symmetry.space_group_name_H-M   'P 1'
#
loop_
_entity.id
_entity.type
_entity.pdbx_description
1 polymer ?
#
loop_
_entity_poly.entity_id
_entity_poly.type
_entity_poly.pdbx_seq_one_letter_code
_entity_poly.pdbx_strand_id
1 'polypeptide(L)'
;MNIRRTIAQTLLIVLTGVLIIELPTAIASRVDGNRWFDPIADVHGHIMDDFVKNANRQAMQQAVIAAMIESLDDQYSQYIPPSLESDFTKELSGDYAGIGARIENRGRAYKTKPLKIMTPMRGSPSLAAGVRPGDEVLEIDGWSTVGQLEDDCIDRLLGTPGTEVKVLLRHADGEEEEVTIIRGQIRTSNIHGLITTEDDWQYHLGDDGIIYIRIDQFTDRTVKELKRTLKKANAQQPITGLILDLRDNPGGSLEAAVDMVDLFLDSGEIVSIRSPRDDKQEVGEVYETRRSSPWESLPLAIMINSRSASASEIVSGALSDHGRAKIIGERSFGKGSVQELRPLEGGNGLLKMTTKYYFLPNGRHLQKAKYASEEPWGVDPSEGCIVPESNEENSQRIRARLPFVDIGGEYETLPDIVDENWVVENLKDPALGEAISLLRKRNELGDWPELPEDEDPMFDSMAVGLDTLMKRRDLYEKAMAEVEDEINQFQGMSLESELGLGLPEDTVLDEPVIAIYDSEGNLVGRWQVDENDDLALMLSTTKFEKLEDETEPIQTDEP
;
A
#
# COMPACT_ATOMS: atom_id res chain seq x y z
N MET A 1 33.40 2.76 -75.04
CA MET A 1 33.05 3.57 -73.84
C MET A 1 31.58 3.42 -73.39
N ASN A 2 30.71 2.69 -74.12
CA ASN A 2 29.26 2.67 -73.83
C ASN A 2 28.81 1.54 -72.87
N ILE A 3 29.44 0.37 -72.88
CA ILE A 3 28.96 -0.80 -72.10
C ILE A 3 29.04 -0.58 -70.58
N ARG A 4 30.14 0.00 -70.07
CA ARG A 4 30.29 0.29 -68.63
C ARG A 4 29.28 1.31 -68.12
N ARG A 5 28.91 2.29 -68.97
CA ARG A 5 27.91 3.31 -68.62
C ARG A 5 26.50 2.71 -68.58
N THR A 6 26.18 1.84 -69.54
CA THR A 6 24.89 1.13 -69.55
C THR A 6 24.78 0.19 -68.35
N ILE A 7 25.80 -0.59 -68.02
CA ILE A 7 25.80 -1.49 -66.85
C ILE A 7 25.61 -0.71 -65.55
N ALA A 8 26.31 0.43 -65.38
CA ALA A 8 26.16 1.28 -64.21
C ALA A 8 24.75 1.89 -64.09
N GLN A 9 24.15 2.30 -65.21
CA GLN A 9 22.78 2.83 -65.23
C GLN A 9 21.75 1.74 -64.92
N THR A 10 21.91 0.54 -65.47
CA THR A 10 21.00 -0.58 -65.18
C THR A 10 21.11 -1.02 -63.72
N LEU A 11 22.33 -1.10 -63.17
CA LEU A 11 22.54 -1.40 -61.75
C LEU A 11 21.93 -0.32 -60.85
N LEU A 12 22.06 0.96 -61.19
CA LEU A 12 21.47 2.03 -60.41
C LEU A 12 19.93 1.96 -60.42
N ILE A 13 19.32 1.67 -61.58
CA ILE A 13 17.86 1.51 -61.71
C ILE A 13 17.36 0.29 -60.94
N VAL A 14 18.09 -0.82 -60.98
CA VAL A 14 17.75 -2.01 -60.18
C VAL A 14 17.91 -1.71 -58.69
N LEU A 15 18.99 -1.04 -58.28
CA LEU A 15 19.22 -0.70 -56.87
C LEU A 15 18.17 0.28 -56.35
N THR A 16 17.80 1.30 -57.12
CA THR A 16 16.71 2.23 -56.77
C THR A 16 15.36 1.53 -56.81
N GLY A 17 15.11 0.65 -57.77
CA GLY A 17 13.87 -0.15 -57.83
C GLY A 17 13.72 -1.07 -56.63
N VAL A 18 14.79 -1.75 -56.20
CA VAL A 18 14.82 -2.57 -54.99
C VAL A 18 14.63 -1.69 -53.75
N LEU A 19 15.30 -0.54 -53.65
CA LEU A 19 15.10 0.40 -52.54
C LEU A 19 13.65 0.92 -52.48
N ILE A 20 13.04 1.23 -53.63
CA ILE A 20 11.66 1.72 -53.76
C ILE A 20 10.64 0.62 -53.42
N ILE A 21 10.99 -0.66 -53.57
CA ILE A 21 10.12 -1.78 -53.20
C ILE A 21 10.30 -2.15 -51.72
N GLU A 22 11.53 -2.10 -51.20
CA GLU A 22 11.81 -2.49 -49.81
C GLU A 22 11.48 -1.40 -48.78
N LEU A 23 11.60 -0.11 -49.13
CA LEU A 23 11.19 0.98 -48.23
C LEU A 23 9.70 0.91 -47.86
N PRO A 24 8.76 0.79 -48.81
CA PRO A 24 7.33 0.69 -48.50
C PRO A 24 6.98 -0.55 -47.71
N THR A 25 7.64 -1.69 -47.90
CA THR A 25 7.37 -2.90 -47.11
C THR A 25 7.91 -2.81 -45.68
N ALA A 26 9.08 -2.20 -45.48
CA ALA A 26 9.63 -1.93 -44.16
C ALA A 26 8.87 -0.82 -43.40
N ILE A 27 8.30 0.14 -44.13
CA ILE A 27 7.38 1.16 -43.59
C ILE A 27 6.02 0.53 -43.30
N ALA A 28 5.44 -0.29 -44.20
CA ALA A 28 4.15 -0.94 -44.02
C ALA A 28 4.14 -1.93 -42.85
N SER A 29 5.21 -2.70 -42.64
CA SER A 29 5.35 -3.57 -41.46
C SER A 29 5.53 -2.80 -40.15
N ARG A 30 5.96 -1.53 -40.20
CA ARG A 30 5.94 -0.59 -39.06
C ARG A 30 4.58 0.06 -38.85
N VAL A 31 3.78 0.21 -39.91
CA VAL A 31 2.47 0.88 -39.88
C VAL A 31 1.41 0.03 -39.19
N ASP A 32 1.37 -1.30 -39.40
CA ASP A 32 0.32 -2.14 -38.78
C ASP A 32 0.42 -2.23 -37.24
N GLY A 33 1.63 -2.16 -36.66
CA GLY A 33 1.83 -2.06 -35.21
C GLY A 33 1.53 -0.68 -34.62
N ASN A 34 1.51 0.37 -35.46
CA ASN A 34 1.30 1.75 -35.03
C ASN A 34 -0.17 2.21 -35.14
N ARG A 35 -1.04 1.49 -35.86
CA ARG A 35 -2.46 1.89 -35.99
C ARG A 35 -3.22 1.94 -34.68
N TRP A 36 -2.79 1.14 -33.70
CA TRP A 36 -3.35 1.19 -32.34
C TRP A 36 -3.15 2.57 -31.70
N PHE A 37 -2.04 3.24 -32.00
CA PHE A 37 -1.73 4.58 -31.49
C PHE A 37 -2.34 5.71 -32.31
N ASP A 38 -2.86 5.46 -33.52
CA ASP A 38 -3.40 6.50 -34.41
C ASP A 38 -4.45 7.37 -33.69
N PRO A 39 -5.47 6.82 -33.00
CA PRO A 39 -6.47 7.65 -32.32
C PRO A 39 -5.87 8.52 -31.20
N ILE A 40 -4.85 8.00 -30.49
CA ILE A 40 -4.15 8.74 -29.43
C ILE A 40 -3.34 9.89 -30.06
N ALA A 41 -2.68 9.63 -31.18
CA ALA A 41 -1.91 10.61 -31.92
C ALA A 41 -2.80 11.71 -32.52
N ASP A 42 -3.96 11.34 -33.08
CA ASP A 42 -4.96 12.25 -33.65
C ASP A 42 -5.52 13.20 -32.57
N VAL A 43 -5.95 12.65 -31.43
CA VAL A 43 -6.44 13.45 -30.29
C VAL A 43 -5.35 14.38 -29.76
N HIS A 44 -4.12 13.88 -29.60
CA HIS A 44 -3.00 14.71 -29.18
C HIS A 44 -2.70 15.82 -30.20
N GLY A 45 -2.81 15.55 -31.50
CA GLY A 45 -2.68 16.54 -32.56
C GLY A 45 -3.72 17.66 -32.42
N HIS A 46 -5.00 17.30 -32.34
CA HIS A 46 -6.09 18.28 -32.12
C HIS A 46 -5.90 19.11 -30.84
N ILE A 47 -5.44 18.52 -29.73
CA ILE A 47 -5.15 19.28 -28.52
C ILE A 47 -3.99 20.26 -28.74
N MET A 48 -2.94 19.87 -29.46
CA MET A 48 -1.79 20.75 -29.70
C MET A 48 -2.11 21.92 -30.63
N ASP A 49 -3.00 21.70 -31.59
CA ASP A 49 -3.32 22.69 -32.62
C ASP A 49 -4.46 23.61 -32.18
N ASP A 50 -5.48 23.07 -31.50
CA ASP A 50 -6.76 23.75 -31.28
C ASP A 50 -7.02 24.14 -29.81
N PHE A 51 -6.27 23.60 -28.83
CA PHE A 51 -6.54 23.91 -27.41
C PHE A 51 -6.16 25.34 -27.04
N VAL A 52 -7.10 26.07 -26.44
CA VAL A 52 -6.99 27.50 -26.11
C VAL A 52 -5.85 27.87 -25.14
N LYS A 53 -5.23 26.89 -24.46
CA LYS A 53 -4.10 27.10 -23.53
C LYS A 53 -2.91 26.24 -23.94
N ASN A 54 -1.72 26.58 -23.44
CA ASN A 54 -0.53 25.74 -23.60
C ASN A 54 -0.71 24.39 -22.88
N ALA A 55 -0.84 23.32 -23.65
CA ALA A 55 -0.98 21.96 -23.12
C ALA A 55 0.37 21.38 -22.68
N ASN A 56 0.39 20.69 -21.53
CA ASN A 56 1.59 20.03 -21.02
C ASN A 56 1.73 18.62 -21.62
N ARG A 57 2.60 18.48 -22.62
CA ARG A 57 2.88 17.21 -23.33
C ARG A 57 3.29 16.08 -22.39
N GLN A 58 4.15 16.36 -21.42
CA GLN A 58 4.64 15.35 -20.48
C GLN A 58 3.51 14.83 -19.59
N ALA A 59 2.66 15.73 -19.08
CA ALA A 59 1.50 15.34 -18.27
C ALA A 59 0.52 14.46 -19.06
N MET A 60 0.25 14.78 -20.34
CA MET A 60 -0.61 13.94 -21.17
C MET A 60 -0.01 12.57 -21.45
N GLN A 61 1.29 12.49 -21.75
CA GLN A 61 1.96 11.21 -21.95
C GLN A 61 1.84 10.33 -20.69
N GLN A 62 2.08 10.91 -19.51
CA GLN A 62 1.94 10.19 -18.24
C GLN A 62 0.50 9.74 -17.99
N ALA A 63 -0.49 10.58 -18.29
CA ALA A 63 -1.90 10.25 -18.14
C ALA A 63 -2.34 9.08 -19.05
N VAL A 64 -1.89 9.07 -20.31
CA VAL A 64 -2.19 7.96 -21.24
C VAL A 64 -1.59 6.65 -20.74
N ILE A 65 -0.33 6.66 -20.30
CA ILE A 65 0.33 5.46 -19.77
C ILE A 65 -0.39 4.96 -18.50
N ALA A 66 -0.73 5.87 -17.58
CA ALA A 66 -1.46 5.53 -16.37
C ALA A 66 -2.83 4.89 -16.69
N ALA A 67 -3.59 5.48 -17.62
CA ALA A 67 -4.88 4.95 -18.05
C ALA A 67 -4.78 3.56 -18.72
N MET A 68 -3.72 3.32 -19.50
CA MET A 68 -3.46 1.98 -20.07
C MET A 68 -3.26 0.93 -18.97
N ILE A 69 -2.57 1.27 -17.88
CA ILE A 69 -2.32 0.35 -16.78
C ILE A 69 -3.55 0.17 -15.91
N GLU A 70 -4.28 1.24 -15.63
CA GLU A 70 -5.55 1.18 -14.90
C GLU A 70 -6.56 0.27 -15.62
N SER A 71 -6.54 0.24 -16.96
CA SER A 71 -7.39 -0.65 -17.76
C SER A 71 -7.12 -2.14 -17.56
N LEU A 72 -5.98 -2.52 -16.96
CA LEU A 72 -5.67 -3.92 -16.61
C LEU A 72 -6.49 -4.42 -15.42
N ASP A 73 -7.13 -3.51 -14.69
CA ASP A 73 -7.89 -3.79 -13.47
C ASP A 73 -7.11 -4.55 -12.39
N ASP A 74 -5.79 -4.33 -12.36
CA ASP A 74 -4.87 -4.93 -11.40
C ASP A 74 -4.36 -3.86 -10.42
N GLN A 75 -4.76 -3.99 -9.16
CA GLN A 75 -4.37 -3.09 -8.07
C GLN A 75 -2.86 -3.04 -7.80
N TYR A 76 -2.07 -3.97 -8.34
CA TYR A 76 -0.61 -4.03 -8.14
C TYR A 76 0.21 -3.48 -9.30
N SER A 77 -0.40 -3.32 -10.48
CA SER A 77 0.26 -2.78 -11.67
C SER A 77 0.19 -1.26 -11.65
N GLN A 78 1.33 -0.59 -11.84
CA GLN A 78 1.40 0.86 -11.84
C GLN A 78 2.55 1.37 -12.72
N TYR A 79 2.37 2.58 -13.23
CA TYR A 79 3.44 3.36 -13.86
C TYR A 79 4.07 4.29 -12.83
N ILE A 80 5.39 4.23 -12.72
CA ILE A 80 6.19 5.13 -11.90
C ILE A 80 6.89 6.10 -12.84
N PRO A 81 6.49 7.39 -12.88
CA PRO A 81 7.15 8.37 -13.73
C PRO A 81 8.58 8.67 -13.27
N PRO A 82 9.47 9.18 -14.15
CA PRO A 82 10.87 9.48 -13.83
C PRO A 82 11.07 10.32 -12.57
N SER A 83 10.16 11.27 -12.32
CA SER A 83 10.21 12.15 -11.16
C SER A 83 10.01 11.43 -9.83
N LEU A 84 9.41 10.24 -9.82
CA LEU A 84 9.11 9.45 -8.63
C LEU A 84 9.98 8.19 -8.51
N GLU A 85 10.81 7.88 -9.51
CA GLU A 85 11.63 6.65 -9.52
C GLU A 85 12.56 6.55 -8.32
N SER A 86 13.21 7.66 -7.96
CA SER A 86 14.13 7.71 -6.80
C SER A 86 13.40 7.34 -5.52
N ASP A 87 12.24 7.96 -5.27
CA ASP A 87 11.52 7.77 -4.02
C ASP A 87 10.85 6.40 -3.97
N PHE A 88 10.31 5.92 -5.09
CA PHE A 88 9.81 4.57 -5.23
C PHE A 88 10.91 3.51 -4.98
N THR A 89 12.13 3.73 -5.48
CA THR A 89 13.26 2.81 -5.27
C THR A 89 13.73 2.81 -3.81
N LYS A 90 13.74 3.98 -3.14
CA LYS A 90 14.03 4.08 -1.70
C LYS A 90 12.98 3.35 -0.86
N GLU A 91 11.71 3.48 -1.22
CA GLU A 91 10.61 2.76 -0.55
C GLU A 91 10.75 1.24 -0.72
N LEU A 92 11.09 0.79 -1.92
CA LEU A 92 11.26 -0.64 -2.21
C LEU A 92 12.45 -1.28 -1.47
N SER A 93 13.57 -0.56 -1.33
CA SER A 93 14.75 -1.11 -0.65
C SER A 93 14.61 -1.17 0.87
N GLY A 94 13.73 -0.35 1.46
CA GLY A 94 13.61 -0.20 2.92
C GLY A 94 14.89 0.30 3.60
N ASP A 95 15.91 0.67 2.82
CA ASP A 95 17.20 1.17 3.30
C ASP A 95 17.06 2.68 3.57
N TYR A 96 16.62 3.02 4.76
CA TYR A 96 16.55 4.41 5.21
C TYR A 96 17.86 4.82 5.88
N ALA A 97 18.31 6.03 5.56
CA ALA A 97 19.41 6.70 6.26
C ALA A 97 18.87 7.91 7.01
N GLY A 98 19.01 7.90 8.34
CA GLY A 98 18.45 8.92 9.21
C GLY A 98 18.83 8.69 10.66
N ILE A 99 17.98 9.15 11.58
CA ILE A 99 18.24 9.02 13.03
C ILE A 99 17.74 7.70 13.62
N GLY A 100 16.81 7.01 12.97
CA GLY A 100 16.26 5.72 13.40
C GLY A 100 15.40 5.82 14.65
N ALA A 101 14.25 6.49 14.55
CA ALA A 101 13.27 6.57 15.61
C ALA A 101 11.86 6.38 15.02
N ARG A 102 10.96 5.76 15.78
CA ARG A 102 9.54 5.68 15.42
C ARG A 102 8.85 6.95 15.92
N ILE A 103 8.09 7.59 15.05
CA ILE A 103 7.34 8.82 15.35
C ILE A 103 5.85 8.52 15.55
N GLU A 104 5.18 9.37 16.32
CA GLU A 104 3.73 9.31 16.51
C GLU A 104 3.03 9.89 15.28
N ASN A 105 2.16 9.11 14.64
CA ASN A 105 1.32 9.60 13.56
C ASN A 105 0.25 10.54 14.14
N ARG A 106 0.34 11.82 13.81
CA ARG A 106 -0.53 12.88 14.38
C ARG A 106 -1.79 13.13 13.55
N GLY A 107 -1.99 12.41 12.43
CA GLY A 107 -3.10 12.62 11.51
C GLY A 107 -3.26 14.09 11.09
N ARG A 108 -4.49 14.59 10.92
CA ARG A 108 -4.75 15.99 10.56
C ARG A 108 -4.60 17.00 11.73
N ALA A 109 -4.15 16.57 12.91
CA ALA A 109 -4.02 17.42 14.11
C ALA A 109 -2.66 18.14 14.21
N TYR A 110 -2.08 18.58 13.08
CA TYR A 110 -0.71 19.10 12.98
C TYR A 110 -0.51 20.53 13.52
N LYS A 111 -1.57 21.29 13.78
CA LYS A 111 -1.48 22.76 13.90
C LYS A 111 -0.87 23.30 15.20
N THR A 112 -0.67 22.49 16.24
CA THR A 112 -0.24 23.04 17.56
C THR A 112 0.74 22.19 18.36
N LYS A 113 1.16 21.01 17.88
CA LYS A 113 2.03 20.12 18.65
C LYS A 113 3.36 19.86 17.93
N PRO A 114 4.49 19.74 18.65
CA PRO A 114 5.76 19.30 18.08
C PRO A 114 5.69 17.83 17.63
N LEU A 115 6.65 17.42 16.81
CA LEU A 115 6.83 16.01 16.44
C LEU A 115 7.16 15.20 17.70
N LYS A 116 6.55 14.03 17.87
CA LYS A 116 6.81 13.18 19.03
C LYS A 116 7.46 11.87 18.61
N ILE A 117 8.54 11.52 19.29
CA ILE A 117 9.20 10.22 19.20
C ILE A 117 8.38 9.24 20.05
N MET A 118 7.82 8.23 19.41
CA MET A 118 7.22 7.11 20.14
C MET A 118 8.33 6.35 20.87
N THR A 119 9.34 5.90 20.12
CA THR A 119 10.48 5.17 20.68
C THR A 119 11.67 5.22 19.71
N PRO A 120 12.91 5.44 20.19
CA PRO A 120 14.10 5.27 19.36
C PRO A 120 14.26 3.79 18.95
N MET A 121 14.76 3.55 17.74
CA MET A 121 14.96 2.18 17.26
C MET A 121 16.21 1.58 17.90
N ARG A 122 16.23 0.27 18.06
CA ARG A 122 17.36 -0.40 18.69
C ARG A 122 18.62 -0.30 17.84
N GLY A 123 19.75 0.03 18.47
CA GLY A 123 21.03 0.21 17.79
C GLY A 123 21.05 1.38 16.79
N SER A 124 20.07 2.28 16.85
CA SER A 124 20.00 3.45 15.99
C SER A 124 20.90 4.59 16.47
N PRO A 125 21.20 5.55 15.59
CA PRO A 125 21.84 6.80 15.99
C PRO A 125 21.10 7.59 17.07
N SER A 126 19.76 7.64 17.03
CA SER A 126 18.95 8.37 18.01
C SER A 126 19.09 7.77 19.42
N LEU A 127 19.04 6.44 19.54
CA LEU A 127 19.25 5.76 20.82
C LEU A 127 20.66 6.02 21.35
N ALA A 128 21.67 5.96 20.48
CA ALA A 128 23.07 6.24 20.85
C ALA A 128 23.29 7.70 21.26
N ALA A 129 22.49 8.62 20.76
CA ALA A 129 22.52 10.05 21.09
C ALA A 129 21.68 10.42 22.32
N GLY A 130 21.05 9.44 22.99
CA GLY A 130 20.32 9.67 24.23
C GLY A 130 18.84 10.04 24.07
N VAL A 131 18.28 9.94 22.86
CA VAL A 131 16.83 10.11 22.60
C VAL A 131 16.06 9.05 23.40
N ARG A 132 14.96 9.46 24.03
CA ARG A 132 14.13 8.61 24.90
C ARG A 132 12.73 8.40 24.30
N PRO A 133 12.03 7.31 24.68
CA PRO A 133 10.62 7.16 24.36
C PRO A 133 9.79 8.34 24.86
N GLY A 134 8.90 8.84 24.02
CA GLY A 134 8.01 9.95 24.35
C GLY A 134 8.57 11.36 24.13
N ASP A 135 9.84 11.51 23.75
CA ASP A 135 10.46 12.82 23.52
C ASP A 135 9.71 13.64 22.45
N GLU A 136 9.54 14.93 22.71
CA GLU A 136 9.02 15.89 21.73
C GLU A 136 10.19 16.57 21.01
N VAL A 137 10.28 16.41 19.69
CA VAL A 137 11.22 17.11 18.83
C VAL A 137 10.69 18.50 18.56
N LEU A 138 11.28 19.53 19.17
CA LEU A 138 10.88 20.94 19.03
C LEU A 138 11.48 21.59 17.78
N GLU A 139 12.76 21.29 17.50
CA GLU A 139 13.50 21.85 16.36
C GLU A 139 14.42 20.82 15.71
N ILE A 140 14.62 20.96 14.40
CA ILE A 140 15.58 20.19 13.58
C ILE A 140 16.47 21.20 12.84
N ASP A 141 17.77 21.22 13.14
CA ASP A 141 18.73 22.21 12.64
C ASP A 141 18.25 23.67 12.79
N GLY A 142 17.60 23.98 13.92
CA GLY A 142 17.02 25.29 14.22
C GLY A 142 15.70 25.60 13.51
N TRP A 143 15.13 24.63 12.77
CA TRP A 143 13.81 24.74 12.16
C TRP A 143 12.76 24.12 13.08
N SER A 144 11.78 24.92 13.51
CA SER A 144 10.71 24.45 14.39
C SER A 144 9.83 23.41 13.71
N THR A 145 9.53 22.32 14.42
CA THR A 145 8.60 21.26 13.98
C THR A 145 7.15 21.56 14.33
N VAL A 146 6.90 22.58 15.17
CA VAL A 146 5.56 22.92 15.65
C VAL A 146 4.75 23.49 14.49
N GLY A 147 3.58 22.91 14.24
CA GLY A 147 2.70 23.36 13.16
C GLY A 147 3.10 22.86 11.77
N GLN A 148 4.17 22.07 11.65
CA GLN A 148 4.69 21.56 10.39
C GLN A 148 4.08 20.21 10.01
N LEU A 149 4.13 19.88 8.72
CA LEU A 149 3.74 18.56 8.24
C LEU A 149 4.74 17.50 8.73
N GLU A 150 4.23 16.29 8.97
CA GLU A 150 5.04 15.17 9.45
C GLU A 150 6.13 14.81 8.44
N ASP A 151 5.76 14.72 7.16
CA ASP A 151 6.68 14.41 6.06
C ASP A 151 7.83 15.42 5.95
N ASP A 152 7.55 16.73 6.10
CA ASP A 152 8.59 17.77 6.10
C ASP A 152 9.58 17.58 7.26
N CYS A 153 9.10 17.13 8.42
CA CYS A 153 9.96 16.82 9.55
C CYS A 153 10.80 15.56 9.28
N ILE A 154 10.20 14.50 8.73
CA ILE A 154 10.87 13.25 8.38
C ILE A 154 12.00 13.52 7.38
N ASP A 155 11.72 14.25 6.31
CA ASP A 155 12.69 14.56 5.25
C ASP A 155 13.93 15.27 5.80
N ARG A 156 13.77 16.09 6.84
CA ARG A 156 14.88 16.77 7.52
C ARG A 156 15.68 15.85 8.45
N LEU A 157 15.02 14.87 9.07
CA LEU A 157 15.69 13.86 9.91
C LEU A 157 16.43 12.81 9.06
N LEU A 158 15.94 12.55 7.86
CA LEU A 158 16.63 11.73 6.85
C LEU A 158 17.83 12.47 6.25
N GLY A 159 18.76 11.72 5.68
CA GLY A 159 19.94 12.29 5.03
C GLY A 159 21.07 11.29 4.84
N THR A 160 22.16 11.75 4.25
CA THR A 160 23.30 10.86 3.91
C THR A 160 23.93 10.29 5.19
N PRO A 161 24.20 8.97 5.28
CA PRO A 161 24.92 8.40 6.41
C PRO A 161 26.25 9.11 6.70
N GLY A 162 26.55 9.35 7.97
CA GLY A 162 27.74 10.07 8.44
C GLY A 162 27.57 11.59 8.52
N THR A 163 26.45 12.15 8.06
CA THR A 163 26.13 13.57 8.26
C THR A 163 25.46 13.80 9.61
N GLU A 164 25.62 14.99 10.17
CA GLU A 164 25.03 15.37 11.45
C GLU A 164 23.67 16.05 11.26
N VAL A 165 22.80 15.89 12.26
CA VAL A 165 21.57 16.67 12.45
C VAL A 165 21.46 17.08 13.91
N LYS A 166 21.12 18.35 14.15
CA LYS A 166 20.84 18.85 15.49
C LYS A 166 19.36 18.76 15.77
N VAL A 167 19.01 18.23 16.92
CA VAL A 167 17.62 18.01 17.31
C VAL A 167 17.43 18.58 18.71
N LEU A 168 16.53 19.57 18.85
CA LEU A 168 16.11 20.05 20.16
C LEU A 168 14.96 19.18 20.63
N LEU A 169 15.17 18.48 21.75
CA LEU A 169 14.22 17.57 22.36
C LEU A 169 13.64 18.19 23.63
N ARG A 170 12.41 17.83 23.94
CA ARG A 170 11.81 17.98 25.26
C ARG A 170 11.44 16.61 25.80
N HIS A 171 12.05 16.23 26.91
CA HIS A 171 11.79 14.97 27.60
C HIS A 171 10.45 14.99 28.35
N ALA A 172 10.00 13.82 28.79
CA ALA A 172 8.75 13.67 29.54
C ALA A 172 8.72 14.42 30.89
N ASP A 173 9.89 14.67 31.49
CA ASP A 173 10.07 15.47 32.70
C ASP A 173 10.08 17.00 32.45
N GLY A 174 10.03 17.40 31.16
CA GLY A 174 10.02 18.79 30.73
C GLY A 174 11.41 19.39 30.50
N GLU A 175 12.50 18.65 30.70
CA GLU A 175 13.85 19.11 30.36
C GLU A 175 14.01 19.23 28.84
N GLU A 176 14.65 20.31 28.39
CA GLU A 176 14.97 20.53 26.99
C GLU A 176 16.47 20.32 26.74
N GLU A 177 16.82 19.48 25.77
CA GLU A 177 18.20 19.12 25.43
C GLU A 177 18.42 19.20 23.91
N GLU A 178 19.46 19.92 23.46
CA GLU A 178 19.92 19.86 22.07
C GLU A 178 20.90 18.70 21.90
N VAL A 179 20.50 17.68 21.14
CA VAL A 179 21.35 16.53 20.82
C VAL A 179 21.85 16.63 19.38
N THR A 180 23.11 16.24 19.14
CA THR A 180 23.66 16.08 17.80
C THR A 180 23.67 14.60 17.44
N ILE A 181 22.92 14.23 16.40
CA ILE A 181 22.77 12.85 15.94
C ILE A 181 23.52 12.68 14.62
N ILE A 182 24.42 11.70 14.55
CA ILE A 182 25.10 11.33 13.31
C ILE A 182 24.20 10.36 12.55
N ARG A 183 23.62 10.79 11.43
CA ARG A 183 22.74 9.95 10.60
C ARG A 183 23.44 8.64 10.24
N GLY A 184 22.73 7.54 10.33
CA GLY A 184 23.24 6.21 10.06
C GLY A 184 22.30 5.44 9.14
N GLN A 185 22.82 4.39 8.52
CA GLN A 185 21.96 3.40 7.88
C GLN A 185 21.15 2.69 8.97
N ILE A 186 19.83 2.82 8.91
CA ILE A 186 18.95 2.18 9.89
C ILE A 186 18.79 0.72 9.49
N ARG A 187 19.17 -0.17 10.41
CA ARG A 187 19.06 -1.60 10.22
C ARG A 187 18.06 -2.11 11.23
N THR A 188 16.82 -2.26 10.80
CA THR A 188 15.80 -2.93 11.59
C THR A 188 16.01 -4.43 11.52
N SER A 189 16.19 -5.07 12.67
CA SER A 189 15.93 -6.50 12.79
C SER A 189 14.46 -6.72 12.46
N ASN A 190 14.17 -7.72 11.64
CA ASN A 190 12.79 -8.14 11.39
C ASN A 190 12.37 -9.29 12.31
N ILE A 191 13.24 -9.71 13.23
CA ILE A 191 13.00 -10.77 14.21
C ILE A 191 12.80 -10.13 15.58
N HIS A 192 11.64 -10.40 16.18
CA HIS A 192 11.23 -9.89 17.48
C HIS A 192 10.80 -11.05 18.38
N GLY A 193 11.15 -10.97 19.66
CA GLY A 193 10.60 -11.88 20.68
C GLY A 193 9.34 -11.30 21.31
N LEU A 194 8.95 -11.89 22.43
CA LEU A 194 7.73 -11.50 23.11
C LEU A 194 7.93 -10.17 23.86
N ILE A 195 9.07 -10.01 24.53
CA ILE A 195 9.31 -8.89 25.44
C ILE A 195 10.70 -8.33 25.21
N THR A 196 10.85 -7.01 25.22
CA THR A 196 12.16 -6.35 25.16
C THR A 196 12.84 -6.37 26.51
N THR A 197 14.09 -6.85 26.53
CA THR A 197 15.01 -6.80 27.67
C THR A 197 16.11 -5.75 27.39
N GLU A 198 16.93 -5.43 28.38
CA GLU A 198 18.06 -4.49 28.21
C GLU A 198 18.99 -4.89 27.04
N ASP A 199 19.27 -6.20 26.93
CA ASP A 199 20.29 -6.74 26.03
C ASP A 199 19.74 -7.49 24.81
N ASP A 200 18.47 -7.91 24.80
CA ASP A 200 17.82 -8.50 23.63
C ASP A 200 16.29 -8.57 23.70
N TRP A 201 15.66 -9.41 22.88
CA TRP A 201 14.32 -9.91 23.11
C TRP A 201 14.32 -11.17 23.99
N GLN A 202 13.31 -11.30 24.84
CA GLN A 202 12.93 -12.55 25.45
C GLN A 202 12.13 -13.38 24.43
N TYR A 203 12.72 -14.49 23.99
CA TYR A 203 12.09 -15.42 23.05
C TYR A 203 11.39 -16.59 23.75
N HIS A 204 11.97 -17.11 24.83
CA HIS A 204 11.37 -18.19 25.61
C HIS A 204 10.15 -17.70 26.39
N LEU A 205 9.07 -18.49 26.32
CA LEU A 205 7.82 -18.23 27.04
C LEU A 205 7.84 -18.82 28.46
N GLY A 206 8.81 -19.67 28.79
CA GLY A 206 8.97 -20.27 30.12
C GLY A 206 9.98 -21.43 30.07
N ASP A 207 9.98 -22.25 31.11
CA ASP A 207 10.92 -23.38 31.24
C ASP A 207 10.57 -24.61 30.38
N ASP A 208 9.42 -24.60 29.71
CA ASP A 208 8.94 -25.69 28.84
C ASP A 208 9.65 -25.76 27.48
N GLY A 209 10.44 -24.74 27.13
CA GLY A 209 11.25 -24.68 25.91
C GLY A 209 10.50 -24.15 24.68
N ILE A 210 9.27 -23.63 24.85
CA ILE A 210 8.54 -23.00 23.76
C ILE A 210 9.05 -21.57 23.56
N ILE A 211 9.34 -21.21 22.32
CA ILE A 211 9.76 -19.86 21.96
C ILE A 211 8.72 -19.17 21.07
N TYR A 212 8.62 -17.85 21.22
CA TYR A 212 7.86 -16.96 20.36
C TYR A 212 8.79 -16.11 19.52
N ILE A 213 8.56 -16.09 18.20
CA ILE A 213 9.24 -15.20 17.28
C ILE A 213 8.20 -14.55 16.38
N ARG A 214 8.19 -13.22 16.36
CA ARG A 214 7.45 -12.42 15.39
C ARG A 214 8.37 -11.97 14.27
N ILE A 215 7.85 -12.04 13.04
CA ILE A 215 8.52 -11.51 11.86
C ILE A 215 7.69 -10.40 11.25
N ASP A 216 8.22 -9.18 11.23
CA ASP A 216 7.51 -8.02 10.66
C ASP A 216 7.54 -8.02 9.12
N GLN A 217 8.67 -8.43 8.52
CA GLN A 217 8.84 -8.48 7.08
C GLN A 217 9.92 -9.48 6.65
N PHE A 218 9.75 -10.07 5.47
CA PHE A 218 10.75 -10.93 4.83
C PHE A 218 11.76 -10.09 4.03
N THR A 219 12.99 -10.05 4.52
CA THR A 219 14.14 -9.46 3.82
C THR A 219 15.21 -10.52 3.61
N ASP A 220 16.21 -10.23 2.80
CA ASP A 220 17.32 -11.17 2.50
C ASP A 220 18.15 -11.54 3.74
N ARG A 221 17.96 -10.84 4.87
CA ARG A 221 18.63 -11.13 6.14
C ARG A 221 17.78 -11.93 7.12
N THR A 222 16.45 -11.91 6.97
CA THR A 222 15.50 -12.45 7.95
C THR A 222 15.81 -13.90 8.30
N VAL A 223 16.08 -14.78 7.32
CA VAL A 223 16.37 -16.20 7.58
C VAL A 223 17.71 -16.40 8.29
N LYS A 224 18.72 -15.57 7.98
CA LYS A 224 20.03 -15.63 8.65
C LYS A 224 19.93 -15.18 10.10
N GLU A 225 19.13 -14.16 10.37
CA GLU A 225 18.82 -13.68 11.72
C GLU A 225 18.06 -14.75 12.50
N LEU A 226 17.00 -15.32 11.92
CA LEU A 226 16.25 -16.42 12.54
C LEU A 226 17.17 -17.60 12.89
N LYS A 227 18.01 -18.06 11.97
CA LYS A 227 18.98 -19.15 12.23
C LYS A 227 19.90 -18.86 13.41
N ARG A 228 20.29 -17.59 13.61
CA ARG A 228 21.11 -17.18 14.76
C ARG A 228 20.28 -17.14 16.04
N THR A 229 19.06 -16.60 15.97
CA THR A 229 18.12 -16.53 17.09
C THR A 229 17.78 -17.93 17.59
N LEU A 230 17.41 -18.86 16.72
CA LEU A 230 17.13 -20.26 17.08
C LEU A 230 18.35 -20.92 17.75
N LYS A 231 19.55 -20.73 17.20
CA LYS A 231 20.78 -21.27 17.82
C LYS A 231 21.07 -20.66 19.19
N LYS A 232 20.88 -19.35 19.35
CA LYS A 232 21.07 -18.64 20.62
C LYS A 232 20.05 -19.10 21.65
N ALA A 233 18.77 -19.11 21.30
CA ALA A 233 17.69 -19.55 22.18
C ALA A 233 17.87 -21.02 22.61
N ASN A 234 18.24 -21.92 21.68
CA ASN A 234 18.49 -23.33 21.98
C ASN A 234 19.73 -23.56 22.86
N ALA A 235 20.73 -22.69 22.78
CA ALA A 235 21.90 -22.75 23.64
C ALA A 235 21.61 -22.26 25.07
N GLN A 236 20.63 -21.37 25.24
CA GLN A 236 20.16 -20.92 26.56
C GLN A 236 19.32 -22.00 27.23
N GLN A 237 18.38 -22.58 26.48
CA GLN A 237 17.48 -23.63 26.93
C GLN A 237 17.03 -24.44 25.70
N PRO A 238 17.01 -25.78 25.76
CA PRO A 238 16.56 -26.61 24.64
C PRO A 238 15.17 -26.19 24.14
N ILE A 239 15.04 -25.94 22.84
CA ILE A 239 13.76 -25.53 22.24
C ILE A 239 12.91 -26.77 21.99
N THR A 240 11.67 -26.73 22.44
CA THR A 240 10.67 -27.80 22.28
C THR A 240 9.52 -27.39 21.37
N GLY A 241 9.40 -26.12 20.99
CA GLY A 241 8.41 -25.62 20.04
C GLY A 241 8.66 -24.17 19.63
N LEU A 242 8.16 -23.80 18.45
CA LEU A 242 8.23 -22.45 17.91
C LEU A 242 6.82 -21.96 17.56
N ILE A 243 6.45 -20.81 18.12
CA ILE A 243 5.35 -19.98 17.64
C ILE A 243 5.94 -18.91 16.72
N LEU A 244 5.56 -18.96 15.45
CA LEU A 244 5.97 -18.00 14.44
C LEU A 244 4.80 -17.04 14.15
N ASP A 245 4.91 -15.80 14.62
CA ASP A 245 3.89 -14.78 14.41
C ASP A 245 4.15 -14.02 13.11
N LEU A 246 3.30 -14.26 12.11
CA LEU A 246 3.29 -13.59 10.81
C LEU A 246 2.07 -12.68 10.64
N ARG A 247 1.33 -12.39 11.72
CA ARG A 247 0.26 -11.40 11.70
C ARG A 247 0.83 -10.04 11.33
N ASP A 248 0.09 -9.30 10.52
CA ASP A 248 0.48 -7.96 10.04
C ASP A 248 1.75 -7.94 9.15
N ASN A 249 2.29 -9.11 8.74
CA ASN A 249 3.46 -9.20 7.87
C ASN A 249 3.04 -9.17 6.38
N PRO A 250 3.36 -8.09 5.64
CA PRO A 250 2.93 -7.91 4.25
C PRO A 250 3.72 -8.77 3.24
N GLY A 251 4.62 -9.62 3.73
CA GLY A 251 5.48 -10.49 2.95
C GLY A 251 6.87 -9.90 2.77
N GLY A 252 7.38 -9.93 1.54
CA GLY A 252 8.71 -9.45 1.20
C GLY A 252 9.42 -10.37 0.22
N SER A 253 10.72 -10.58 0.43
CA SER A 253 11.60 -11.36 -0.45
C SER A 253 11.09 -12.81 -0.63
N LEU A 254 10.85 -13.21 -1.88
CA LEU A 254 10.52 -14.60 -2.23
C LEU A 254 11.64 -15.56 -1.81
N GLU A 255 12.89 -15.17 -2.00
CA GLU A 255 14.03 -16.00 -1.62
C GLU A 255 14.05 -16.24 -0.11
N ALA A 256 13.75 -15.20 0.69
CA ALA A 256 13.61 -15.35 2.13
C ALA A 256 12.43 -16.26 2.53
N ALA A 257 11.32 -16.23 1.79
CA ALA A 257 10.19 -17.15 2.01
C ALA A 257 10.59 -18.61 1.72
N VAL A 258 11.26 -18.85 0.59
CA VAL A 258 11.75 -20.18 0.19
C VAL A 258 12.74 -20.71 1.22
N ASP A 259 13.72 -19.91 1.60
CA ASP A 259 14.73 -20.29 2.60
C ASP A 259 14.13 -20.48 4.01
N MET A 260 13.00 -19.84 4.31
CA MET A 260 12.25 -20.04 5.55
C MET A 260 11.56 -21.41 5.56
N VAL A 261 10.87 -21.78 4.48
CA VAL A 261 10.23 -23.10 4.39
C VAL A 261 11.28 -24.22 4.39
N ASP A 262 12.38 -24.05 3.65
CA ASP A 262 13.54 -24.95 3.63
C ASP A 262 14.19 -25.12 5.02
N LEU A 263 13.94 -24.21 5.98
CA LEU A 263 14.42 -24.34 7.35
C LEU A 263 13.64 -25.38 8.17
N PHE A 264 12.37 -25.60 7.84
CA PHE A 264 11.45 -26.40 8.63
C PHE A 264 10.93 -27.63 7.91
N LEU A 265 11.20 -27.78 6.61
CA LEU A 265 10.77 -28.90 5.79
C LEU A 265 11.98 -29.74 5.37
N ASP A 266 11.82 -31.06 5.36
CA ASP A 266 12.86 -32.02 4.99
C ASP A 266 12.97 -32.21 3.47
N SER A 267 11.83 -32.33 2.80
CA SER A 267 11.71 -32.52 1.36
C SER A 267 10.35 -32.05 0.84
N GLY A 268 10.30 -31.52 -0.38
CA GLY A 268 9.06 -31.23 -1.09
C GLY A 268 9.08 -29.92 -1.90
N GLU A 269 8.02 -29.71 -2.68
CA GLU A 269 7.76 -28.42 -3.33
C GLU A 269 7.43 -27.37 -2.25
N ILE A 270 7.99 -26.18 -2.39
CA ILE A 270 7.72 -25.03 -1.52
C ILE A 270 6.70 -24.11 -2.17
N VAL A 271 6.96 -23.69 -3.41
CA VAL A 271 6.09 -22.81 -4.18
C VAL A 271 6.41 -22.96 -5.66
N SER A 272 5.40 -22.86 -6.52
CA SER A 272 5.60 -22.73 -7.96
C SER A 272 5.08 -21.40 -8.48
N ILE A 273 5.80 -20.81 -9.43
CA ILE A 273 5.39 -19.60 -10.13
C ILE A 273 4.86 -20.01 -11.49
N ARG A 274 3.65 -19.57 -11.87
CA ARG A 274 3.07 -19.92 -13.18
C ARG A 274 2.52 -18.69 -13.87
N SER A 275 2.64 -18.64 -15.19
CA SER A 275 2.00 -17.59 -16.01
C SER A 275 0.64 -18.09 -16.50
N PRO A 276 -0.42 -17.26 -16.46
CA PRO A 276 -1.74 -17.63 -16.98
C PRO A 276 -1.84 -17.59 -18.52
N ARG A 277 -0.79 -17.19 -19.26
CA ARG A 277 -0.85 -17.10 -20.73
C ARG A 277 -0.60 -18.48 -21.37
N ASP A 278 -1.68 -19.08 -21.87
CA ASP A 278 -1.74 -20.42 -22.47
C ASP A 278 -0.80 -20.69 -23.66
N ASP A 279 -0.32 -19.66 -24.36
CA ASP A 279 0.57 -19.80 -25.51
C ASP A 279 2.03 -20.11 -25.13
N LYS A 280 2.34 -19.98 -23.84
CA LYS A 280 3.62 -20.36 -23.22
C LYS A 280 3.33 -21.11 -21.93
N GLN A 281 2.89 -22.36 -22.04
CA GLN A 281 3.02 -23.37 -20.96
C GLN A 281 4.49 -23.64 -20.64
N GLU A 282 5.28 -22.60 -20.36
CA GLU A 282 6.46 -22.75 -19.54
C GLU A 282 5.93 -23.11 -18.16
N VAL A 283 6.21 -24.34 -17.75
CA VAL A 283 6.29 -24.68 -16.33
C VAL A 283 7.17 -23.60 -15.73
N GLY A 284 6.57 -22.65 -15.03
CA GLY A 284 7.36 -21.60 -14.42
C GLY A 284 8.20 -22.17 -13.28
N GLU A 285 9.00 -21.32 -12.65
CA GLU A 285 9.97 -21.76 -11.66
C GLU A 285 9.30 -22.50 -10.50
N VAL A 286 9.76 -23.73 -10.25
CA VAL A 286 9.37 -24.52 -9.08
C VAL A 286 10.50 -24.42 -8.07
N TYR A 287 10.16 -24.02 -6.85
CA TYR A 287 11.09 -23.94 -5.74
C TYR A 287 10.87 -25.17 -4.87
N GLU A 288 11.91 -25.97 -4.71
CA GLU A 288 11.92 -27.16 -3.86
C GLU A 288 12.89 -26.93 -2.68
N THR A 289 12.69 -27.71 -1.62
CA THR A 289 13.65 -27.85 -0.53
C THR A 289 15.03 -28.24 -1.05
N ARG A 290 16.07 -27.68 -0.45
CA ARG A 290 17.47 -27.84 -0.88
C ARG A 290 18.34 -28.46 0.21
N ARG A 291 17.96 -28.33 1.49
CA ARG A 291 18.86 -28.66 2.61
C ARG A 291 18.10 -29.28 3.78
N SER A 292 18.67 -30.33 4.37
CA SER A 292 18.24 -30.80 5.69
C SER A 292 18.58 -29.76 6.75
N SER A 293 17.70 -29.58 7.73
CA SER A 293 17.82 -28.57 8.77
C SER A 293 17.66 -29.20 10.16
N PRO A 294 18.44 -28.78 11.18
CA PRO A 294 18.25 -29.29 12.54
C PRO A 294 16.89 -28.90 13.15
N TRP A 295 16.12 -28.04 12.48
CA TRP A 295 14.81 -27.57 12.93
C TRP A 295 13.65 -28.23 12.16
N GLU A 296 13.92 -29.19 11.27
CA GLU A 296 12.90 -29.87 10.46
C GLU A 296 11.88 -30.64 11.31
N SER A 297 12.27 -31.10 12.51
CA SER A 297 11.36 -31.77 13.47
C SER A 297 10.81 -30.86 14.56
N LEU A 298 11.16 -29.56 14.56
CA LEU A 298 10.77 -28.64 15.64
C LEU A 298 9.26 -28.34 15.58
N PRO A 299 8.50 -28.56 16.65
CA PRO A 299 7.04 -28.31 16.64
C PRO A 299 6.73 -26.87 16.27
N LEU A 300 5.83 -26.64 15.32
CA LEU A 300 5.64 -25.31 14.71
C LEU A 300 4.15 -24.93 14.67
N ALA A 301 3.83 -23.80 15.31
CA ALA A 301 2.56 -23.10 15.14
C ALA A 301 2.82 -21.76 14.46
N ILE A 302 2.02 -21.39 13.47
CA ILE A 302 2.15 -20.14 12.73
C ILE A 302 0.88 -19.33 12.92
N MET A 303 1.01 -18.08 13.36
CA MET A 303 -0.12 -17.17 13.49
C MET A 303 -0.22 -16.26 12.26
N ILE A 304 -1.40 -16.15 11.69
CA ILE A 304 -1.70 -15.28 10.54
C ILE A 304 -2.99 -14.49 10.76
N ASN A 305 -3.15 -13.42 10.00
CA ASN A 305 -4.40 -12.67 9.94
C ASN A 305 -4.65 -12.14 8.53
N SER A 306 -5.75 -11.40 8.36
CA SER A 306 -6.15 -10.74 7.11
C SER A 306 -5.11 -9.78 6.51
N ARG A 307 -4.02 -9.47 7.22
CA ARG A 307 -2.91 -8.59 6.80
C ARG A 307 -1.62 -9.35 6.52
N SER A 308 -1.58 -10.66 6.78
CA SER A 308 -0.51 -11.56 6.34
C SER A 308 -0.60 -11.77 4.81
N ALA A 309 0.44 -11.40 4.06
CA ALA A 309 0.38 -11.39 2.59
C ALA A 309 1.66 -11.94 1.92
N SER A 310 1.54 -12.38 0.66
CA SER A 310 2.67 -12.72 -0.22
C SER A 310 3.62 -13.76 0.40
N ALA A 311 4.89 -13.42 0.66
CA ALA A 311 5.87 -14.31 1.29
C ALA A 311 5.34 -14.96 2.59
N SER A 312 4.55 -14.24 3.40
CA SER A 312 3.93 -14.80 4.60
C SER A 312 2.96 -15.94 4.27
N GLU A 313 2.21 -15.82 3.17
CA GLU A 313 1.26 -16.82 2.67
C GLU A 313 1.96 -18.01 2.04
N ILE A 314 3.12 -17.78 1.39
CA ILE A 314 3.97 -18.87 0.89
C ILE A 314 4.49 -19.68 2.07
N VAL A 315 5.01 -19.04 3.12
CA VAL A 315 5.56 -19.72 4.30
C VAL A 315 4.49 -20.49 5.05
N SER A 316 3.37 -19.85 5.39
CA SER A 316 2.28 -20.50 6.13
C SER A 316 1.60 -21.58 5.29
N GLY A 317 1.32 -21.29 4.02
CA GLY A 317 0.64 -22.20 3.11
C GLY A 317 1.46 -23.45 2.79
N ALA A 318 2.73 -23.30 2.44
CA ALA A 318 3.58 -24.45 2.12
C ALA A 318 3.79 -25.35 3.34
N LEU A 319 4.06 -24.77 4.51
CA LEU A 319 4.23 -25.56 5.75
C LEU A 319 2.92 -26.22 6.19
N SER A 320 1.77 -25.59 5.94
CA SER A 320 0.45 -26.20 6.18
C SER A 320 0.18 -27.37 5.24
N ASP A 321 0.44 -27.21 3.93
CA ASP A 321 0.22 -28.24 2.90
C ASP A 321 1.03 -29.51 3.15
N HIS A 322 2.23 -29.37 3.72
CA HIS A 322 3.08 -30.49 4.14
C HIS A 322 2.71 -31.06 5.52
N GLY A 323 1.65 -30.59 6.16
CA GLY A 323 1.26 -30.98 7.52
C GLY A 323 2.30 -30.60 8.58
N ARG A 324 3.20 -29.68 8.27
CA ARG A 324 4.38 -29.36 9.07
C ARG A 324 4.09 -28.36 10.18
N ALA A 325 3.12 -27.47 9.97
CA ALA A 325 2.72 -26.46 10.94
C ALA A 325 1.20 -26.40 11.12
N LYS A 326 0.76 -26.03 12.32
CA LYS A 326 -0.63 -25.61 12.56
C LYS A 326 -0.75 -24.11 12.35
N ILE A 327 -1.77 -23.70 11.59
CA ILE A 327 -2.03 -22.30 11.25
C ILE A 327 -3.16 -21.78 12.14
N ILE A 328 -2.93 -20.66 12.82
CA ILE A 328 -3.83 -20.13 13.85
C ILE A 328 -4.20 -18.67 13.51
N GLY A 329 -5.45 -18.28 13.75
CA GLY A 329 -5.92 -16.91 13.59
C GLY A 329 -7.00 -16.79 12.52
N GLU A 330 -6.77 -15.94 11.51
CA GLU A 330 -7.74 -15.64 10.44
C GLU A 330 -7.16 -15.91 9.06
N ARG A 331 -8.03 -16.05 8.05
CA ARG A 331 -7.61 -16.17 6.64
C ARG A 331 -6.69 -15.01 6.25
N SER A 332 -5.63 -15.33 5.51
CA SER A 332 -4.65 -14.36 5.01
C SER A 332 -5.20 -13.42 3.93
N PHE A 333 -4.38 -12.44 3.52
CA PHE A 333 -4.78 -11.35 2.64
C PHE A 333 -5.20 -11.80 1.22
N GLY A 334 -4.48 -12.77 0.64
CA GLY A 334 -4.68 -13.27 -0.72
C GLY A 334 -3.87 -12.53 -1.78
N LYS A 335 -2.59 -12.24 -1.54
CA LYS A 335 -1.69 -11.64 -2.53
C LYS A 335 -0.81 -12.74 -3.14
N GLY A 336 -1.32 -13.36 -4.20
CA GLY A 336 -0.65 -14.43 -4.93
C GLY A 336 0.07 -14.00 -6.20
N SER A 337 0.14 -12.70 -6.49
CA SER A 337 0.71 -12.18 -7.74
C SER A 337 2.19 -11.84 -7.65
N VAL A 338 2.91 -12.03 -8.76
CA VAL A 338 4.31 -11.66 -8.96
C VAL A 338 4.37 -10.39 -9.80
N GLN A 339 4.95 -9.33 -9.24
CA GLN A 339 5.21 -8.09 -9.96
C GLN A 339 6.65 -8.04 -10.48
N GLU A 340 6.81 -7.67 -11.75
CA GLU A 340 8.11 -7.33 -12.33
C GLU A 340 8.23 -5.81 -12.49
N LEU A 341 9.42 -5.28 -12.21
CA LEU A 341 9.78 -3.90 -12.50
C LEU A 341 10.55 -3.86 -13.82
N ARG A 342 10.06 -3.06 -14.78
CA ARG A 342 10.66 -2.91 -16.10
C ARG A 342 10.96 -1.44 -16.37
N PRO A 343 12.24 -1.06 -16.54
CA PRO A 343 12.59 0.28 -17.00
C PRO A 343 12.01 0.54 -18.38
N LEU A 344 11.38 1.69 -18.56
CA LEU A 344 10.92 2.15 -19.86
C LEU A 344 12.08 2.79 -20.63
N GLU A 345 12.10 2.55 -21.93
CA GLU A 345 13.13 3.09 -22.82
C GLU A 345 13.20 4.62 -22.74
N GLY A 346 14.40 5.16 -22.91
CA GLY A 346 14.63 6.62 -22.90
C GLY A 346 14.52 7.27 -21.53
N GLY A 347 14.49 6.49 -20.44
CA GLY A 347 14.37 7.03 -19.08
C GLY A 347 12.96 7.59 -18.82
N ASN A 348 11.94 6.93 -19.37
CA ASN A 348 10.54 7.35 -19.29
C ASN A 348 9.79 6.74 -18.10
N GLY A 349 10.46 6.31 -17.03
CA GLY A 349 9.80 5.72 -15.87
C GLY A 349 10.07 4.23 -15.70
N LEU A 350 9.41 3.65 -14.72
CA LEU A 350 9.34 2.21 -14.48
C LEU A 350 7.90 1.72 -14.66
N LEU A 351 7.74 0.56 -15.27
CA LEU A 351 6.51 -0.20 -15.27
C LEU A 351 6.60 -1.29 -14.21
N LYS A 352 5.75 -1.21 -13.18
CA LYS A 352 5.49 -2.32 -12.26
C LYS A 352 4.27 -3.08 -12.77
N MET A 353 4.41 -4.36 -13.07
CA MET A 353 3.33 -5.12 -13.68
C MET A 353 3.24 -6.53 -13.13
N THR A 354 2.03 -7.00 -12.86
CA THR A 354 1.76 -8.40 -12.54
C THR A 354 1.95 -9.27 -13.78
N THR A 355 2.82 -10.28 -13.69
CA THR A 355 3.18 -11.14 -14.83
C THR A 355 2.92 -12.62 -14.60
N LYS A 356 2.91 -13.04 -13.34
CA LYS A 356 2.79 -14.45 -12.92
C LYS A 356 2.06 -14.54 -11.58
N TYR A 357 1.73 -15.76 -11.17
CA TYR A 357 1.12 -16.06 -9.88
C TYR A 357 1.86 -17.17 -9.14
N TYR A 358 1.80 -17.12 -7.80
CA TYR A 358 2.27 -18.14 -6.89
C TYR A 358 1.20 -19.21 -6.67
N PHE A 359 1.67 -20.46 -6.65
CA PHE A 359 0.87 -21.65 -6.36
C PHE A 359 1.53 -22.38 -5.20
N LEU A 360 0.71 -22.77 -4.22
CA LEU A 360 1.12 -23.63 -3.12
C LEU A 360 1.34 -25.07 -3.59
N PRO A 361 2.02 -25.91 -2.80
CA PRO A 361 2.31 -27.31 -3.17
C PRO A 361 1.07 -28.13 -3.53
N ASN A 362 -0.09 -27.87 -2.92
CA ASN A 362 -1.36 -28.50 -3.27
C ASN A 362 -1.98 -28.01 -4.60
N GLY A 363 -1.34 -27.05 -5.29
CA GLY A 363 -1.82 -26.42 -6.51
C GLY A 363 -2.79 -25.25 -6.31
N ARG A 364 -3.07 -24.85 -5.07
CA ARG A 364 -3.94 -23.70 -4.74
C ARG A 364 -3.28 -22.41 -5.18
N HIS A 365 -4.08 -21.56 -5.80
CA HIS A 365 -3.72 -20.20 -6.17
C HIS A 365 -3.98 -19.24 -5.00
N LEU A 366 -2.98 -18.45 -4.61
CA LEU A 366 -3.12 -17.55 -3.45
C LEU A 366 -3.90 -16.27 -3.75
N GLN A 367 -3.98 -15.84 -5.02
CA GLN A 367 -4.53 -14.52 -5.35
C GLN A 367 -6.03 -14.46 -5.12
N LYS A 368 -6.45 -13.48 -4.31
CA LYS A 368 -7.85 -13.12 -4.16
C LYS A 368 -8.37 -12.54 -5.46
N ALA A 369 -9.45 -13.13 -5.96
CA ALA A 369 -10.20 -12.56 -7.07
C ALA A 369 -10.85 -11.24 -6.66
N LYS A 370 -10.92 -10.30 -7.61
CA LYS A 370 -11.51 -8.97 -7.36
C LYS A 370 -13.02 -9.05 -7.11
N TYR A 371 -13.71 -9.96 -7.79
CA TYR A 371 -15.13 -10.24 -7.60
C TYR A 371 -15.28 -11.55 -6.82
N ALA A 372 -16.40 -11.71 -6.10
CA ALA A 372 -16.69 -12.92 -5.34
C ALA A 372 -16.64 -14.15 -6.26
N SER A 373 -15.49 -14.83 -6.27
CA SER A 373 -15.32 -16.14 -6.87
C SER A 373 -15.54 -17.18 -5.78
N GLU A 374 -16.10 -18.33 -6.15
CA GLU A 374 -16.14 -19.52 -5.29
C GLU A 374 -14.74 -20.14 -5.09
N GLU A 375 -13.72 -19.66 -5.83
CA GLU A 375 -12.35 -20.14 -5.70
C GLU A 375 -11.72 -19.72 -4.35
N PRO A 376 -11.14 -20.66 -3.59
CA PRO A 376 -10.45 -20.36 -2.34
C PRO A 376 -9.17 -19.55 -2.62
N TRP A 377 -8.93 -18.51 -1.82
CA TRP A 377 -7.74 -17.65 -1.90
C TRP A 377 -6.99 -17.61 -0.57
N GLY A 378 -5.74 -17.17 -0.61
CA GLY A 378 -4.90 -17.08 0.58
C GLY A 378 -4.72 -18.42 1.29
N VAL A 379 -4.45 -18.32 2.59
CA VAL A 379 -4.21 -19.43 3.51
C VAL A 379 -5.24 -19.34 4.63
N ASP A 380 -5.90 -20.48 4.87
CA ASP A 380 -6.84 -20.64 5.97
C ASP A 380 -6.11 -21.07 7.24
N PRO A 381 -6.61 -20.67 8.43
CA PRO A 381 -6.26 -21.35 9.66
C PRO A 381 -6.55 -22.85 9.54
N SER A 382 -5.78 -23.66 10.28
CA SER A 382 -6.09 -25.08 10.43
C SER A 382 -7.48 -25.25 11.05
N GLU A 383 -8.15 -26.36 10.74
CA GLU A 383 -9.43 -26.72 11.34
C GLU A 383 -9.34 -26.69 12.87
N GLY A 384 -10.31 -26.05 13.54
CA GLY A 384 -10.30 -25.83 14.99
C GLY A 384 -9.29 -24.79 15.50
N CYS A 385 -8.61 -24.04 14.62
CA CYS A 385 -7.64 -23.00 14.98
C CYS A 385 -8.05 -21.59 14.51
N ILE A 386 -9.33 -21.38 14.23
CA ILE A 386 -9.87 -20.07 13.84
C ILE A 386 -10.02 -19.21 15.10
N VAL A 387 -9.30 -18.10 15.15
CA VAL A 387 -9.37 -17.12 16.25
C VAL A 387 -9.57 -15.73 15.63
N PRO A 388 -10.83 -15.29 15.45
CA PRO A 388 -11.11 -14.01 14.83
C PRO A 388 -10.71 -12.85 15.73
N GLU A 389 -10.33 -11.73 15.12
CA GLU A 389 -9.92 -10.51 15.81
C GLU A 389 -10.58 -9.30 15.17
N SER A 390 -11.50 -8.67 15.90
CA SER A 390 -12.10 -7.40 15.48
C SER A 390 -11.08 -6.25 15.52
N ASN A 391 -11.34 -5.17 14.78
CA ASN A 391 -10.49 -3.97 14.81
C ASN A 391 -10.31 -3.37 16.22
N GLU A 392 -11.32 -3.50 17.09
CA GLU A 392 -11.23 -3.02 18.47
C GLU A 392 -10.33 -3.93 19.31
N GLU A 393 -10.50 -5.25 19.19
CA GLU A 393 -9.62 -6.23 19.87
C GLU A 393 -8.18 -6.09 19.40
N ASN A 394 -7.93 -5.94 18.09
CA ASN A 394 -6.60 -5.64 17.54
C ASN A 394 -6.01 -4.35 18.15
N SER A 395 -6.82 -3.30 18.27
CA SER A 395 -6.37 -2.04 18.88
C SER A 395 -6.04 -2.20 20.36
N GLN A 396 -6.84 -2.98 21.09
CA GLN A 396 -6.59 -3.30 22.50
C GLN A 396 -5.34 -4.15 22.67
N ARG A 397 -5.14 -5.18 21.85
CA ARG A 397 -3.93 -6.01 21.82
C ARG A 397 -2.69 -5.18 21.55
N ILE A 398 -2.70 -4.33 20.52
CA ILE A 398 -1.57 -3.44 20.21
C ILE A 398 -1.26 -2.55 21.41
N ARG A 399 -2.25 -1.90 22.02
CA ARG A 399 -2.05 -1.04 23.20
C ARG A 399 -1.51 -1.80 24.40
N ALA A 400 -2.09 -2.97 24.69
CA ALA A 400 -1.64 -3.85 25.78
C ALA A 400 -0.21 -4.37 25.54
N ARG A 401 0.20 -4.45 24.27
CA ARG A 401 1.53 -4.90 23.88
C ARG A 401 2.62 -3.86 24.02
N LEU A 402 2.30 -2.57 23.81
CA LEU A 402 3.29 -1.48 23.79
C LEU A 402 4.26 -1.48 24.98
N PRO A 403 3.82 -1.61 26.25
CA PRO A 403 4.73 -1.57 27.39
C PRO A 403 5.80 -2.67 27.39
N PHE A 404 5.54 -3.79 26.71
CA PHE A 404 6.44 -4.94 26.66
C PHE A 404 7.42 -4.91 25.48
N VAL A 405 7.24 -3.99 24.53
CA VAL A 405 8.06 -3.91 23.30
C VAL A 405 8.86 -2.61 23.17
N ASP A 406 8.62 -1.64 24.07
CA ASP A 406 9.37 -0.39 24.13
C ASP A 406 10.64 -0.55 24.99
N ILE A 407 11.75 0.00 24.48
CA ILE A 407 13.04 0.00 25.17
C ILE A 407 12.92 0.88 26.42
N GLY A 408 13.14 0.28 27.60
CA GLY A 408 13.08 0.99 28.88
C GLY A 408 11.68 1.14 29.47
N GLY A 409 10.69 0.38 28.99
CA GLY A 409 9.39 0.29 29.67
C GLY A 409 9.54 -0.21 31.11
N GLU A 410 8.97 0.51 32.07
CA GLU A 410 8.81 0.00 33.44
C GLU A 410 7.61 -0.96 33.45
N TYR A 411 7.86 -2.24 33.69
CA TYR A 411 6.80 -3.25 33.82
C TYR A 411 6.80 -3.88 35.21
N GLU A 412 5.60 -4.07 35.77
CA GLU A 412 5.38 -4.94 36.93
C GLU A 412 5.87 -6.35 36.55
N THR A 413 6.75 -6.91 37.39
CA THR A 413 7.53 -8.15 37.18
C THR A 413 6.87 -9.17 36.26
N LEU A 414 7.59 -9.54 35.19
CA LEU A 414 7.19 -10.61 34.27
C LEU A 414 7.00 -11.93 35.03
N PRO A 415 6.01 -12.75 34.66
CA PRO A 415 5.88 -14.07 35.25
C PRO A 415 7.07 -14.94 34.83
N ASP A 416 7.45 -15.89 35.68
CA ASP A 416 8.46 -16.90 35.34
C ASP A 416 8.04 -17.74 34.11
N ILE A 417 6.72 -17.90 33.92
CA ILE A 417 6.11 -18.57 32.76
C ILE A 417 5.02 -17.66 32.19
N VAL A 418 5.16 -17.34 30.91
CA VAL A 418 4.11 -16.79 30.05
C VAL A 418 3.23 -17.95 29.60
N ASP A 419 2.06 -18.09 30.22
CA ASP A 419 1.05 -19.07 29.86
C ASP A 419 -0.12 -18.46 29.08
N GLU A 420 -0.99 -19.33 28.55
CA GLU A 420 -2.13 -18.92 27.73
C GLU A 420 -3.03 -17.90 28.44
N ASN A 421 -3.26 -18.05 29.75
CA ASN A 421 -4.12 -17.15 30.52
C ASN A 421 -3.44 -15.79 30.70
N TRP A 422 -2.15 -15.79 31.03
CA TRP A 422 -1.39 -14.56 31.19
C TRP A 422 -1.38 -13.75 29.90
N VAL A 423 -1.18 -14.39 28.74
CA VAL A 423 -1.18 -13.71 27.44
C VAL A 423 -2.55 -13.10 27.16
N VAL A 424 -3.63 -13.84 27.37
CA VAL A 424 -5.00 -13.35 27.15
C VAL A 424 -5.32 -12.19 28.09
N GLU A 425 -4.95 -12.28 29.36
CA GLU A 425 -5.27 -11.28 30.36
C GLU A 425 -4.44 -10.00 30.21
N ASN A 426 -3.14 -10.11 29.98
CA ASN A 426 -2.20 -8.98 30.02
C ASN A 426 -1.89 -8.41 28.64
N LEU A 427 -1.87 -9.26 27.60
CA LEU A 427 -1.58 -8.84 26.22
C LEU A 427 -2.83 -8.75 25.35
N LYS A 428 -3.99 -9.22 25.85
CA LYS A 428 -5.26 -9.29 25.10
C LYS A 428 -5.10 -10.04 23.77
N ASP A 429 -4.31 -11.12 23.79
CA ASP A 429 -3.94 -11.88 22.59
C ASP A 429 -4.43 -13.34 22.66
N PRO A 430 -5.70 -13.61 22.30
CA PRO A 430 -6.27 -14.96 22.32
C PRO A 430 -5.63 -15.90 21.30
N ALA A 431 -5.20 -15.40 20.14
CA ALA A 431 -4.54 -16.23 19.13
C ALA A 431 -3.19 -16.78 19.64
N LEU A 432 -2.42 -15.95 20.34
CA LEU A 432 -1.19 -16.40 20.98
C LEU A 432 -1.47 -17.34 22.16
N GLY A 433 -2.51 -17.09 22.95
CA GLY A 433 -2.96 -18.03 23.98
C GLY A 433 -3.27 -19.43 23.42
N GLU A 434 -4.00 -19.49 22.31
CA GLU A 434 -4.32 -20.75 21.62
C GLU A 434 -3.06 -21.43 21.07
N ALA A 435 -2.14 -20.68 20.46
CA ALA A 435 -0.87 -21.21 19.96
C ALA A 435 -0.01 -21.84 21.06
N ILE A 436 0.04 -21.22 22.24
CA ILE A 436 0.73 -21.75 23.42
C ILE A 436 0.05 -23.04 23.88
N SER A 437 -1.27 -23.02 24.06
CA SER A 437 -2.03 -24.20 24.51
C SER A 437 -1.85 -25.39 23.57
N LEU A 438 -1.94 -25.14 22.26
CA LEU A 438 -1.84 -26.17 21.22
C LEU A 438 -0.46 -26.81 21.18
N LEU A 439 0.62 -26.02 21.25
CA LEU A 439 1.99 -26.55 21.26
C LEU A 439 2.29 -27.32 22.54
N ARG A 440 1.82 -26.86 23.71
CA ARG A 440 1.97 -27.59 24.98
C ARG A 440 1.29 -28.95 24.91
N LYS A 441 0.01 -29.00 24.51
CA LYS A 441 -0.74 -30.26 24.31
C LYS A 441 -0.04 -31.19 23.33
N ARG A 442 0.45 -30.66 22.21
CA ARG A 442 1.18 -31.45 21.22
C ARG A 442 2.48 -32.02 21.77
N ASN A 443 3.19 -31.29 22.62
CA ASN A 443 4.40 -31.79 23.27
C ASN A 443 4.10 -32.85 24.34
N GLU A 444 2.95 -32.75 25.03
CA GLU A 444 2.48 -33.76 25.97
C GLU A 444 2.06 -35.07 25.28
N LEU A 445 1.34 -34.95 24.15
CA LEU A 445 0.81 -36.09 23.40
C LEU A 445 1.82 -36.73 22.44
N GLY A 446 2.83 -35.97 22.02
CA GLY A 446 3.78 -36.34 20.96
C GLY A 446 3.24 -36.15 19.53
N ASP A 447 1.97 -35.78 19.39
CA ASP A 447 1.29 -35.43 18.15
C ASP A 447 0.26 -34.31 18.40
N TRP A 448 -0.22 -33.65 17.34
CA TRP A 448 -1.25 -32.62 17.48
C TRP A 448 -2.55 -33.19 18.08
N PRO A 449 -3.20 -32.48 19.01
CA PRO A 449 -4.46 -32.95 19.57
C PRO A 449 -5.55 -33.02 18.48
N GLU A 450 -6.50 -33.95 18.64
CA GLU A 450 -7.75 -33.90 17.89
C GLU A 450 -8.48 -32.61 18.27
N LEU A 451 -8.71 -31.76 17.28
CA LEU A 451 -9.44 -30.51 17.45
C LEU A 451 -10.93 -30.78 17.16
N PRO A 452 -11.85 -30.09 17.84
CA PRO A 452 -13.28 -30.25 17.55
C PRO A 452 -13.57 -29.95 16.07
N GLU A 453 -14.35 -30.83 15.44
CA GLU A 453 -14.98 -30.56 14.14
C GLU A 453 -16.08 -29.48 14.38
N ASP A 454 -15.72 -28.20 14.42
CA ASP A 454 -16.71 -27.13 14.50
C ASP A 454 -17.39 -26.93 13.12
N GLU A 455 -18.70 -26.65 13.13
CA GLU A 455 -19.58 -26.55 11.96
C GLU A 455 -19.05 -25.53 10.92
N ASP A 456 -18.75 -26.02 9.71
CA ASP A 456 -18.47 -25.30 8.46
C ASP A 456 -17.67 -23.97 8.59
N PRO A 457 -16.32 -24.01 8.44
CA PRO A 457 -15.42 -22.84 8.49
C PRO A 457 -15.82 -21.67 7.59
N MET A 458 -16.64 -21.92 6.57
CA MET A 458 -17.17 -20.90 5.68
C MET A 458 -18.13 -19.95 6.40
N PHE A 459 -18.90 -20.42 7.38
CA PHE A 459 -19.88 -19.59 8.09
C PHE A 459 -19.24 -18.57 9.04
N ASP A 460 -18.19 -18.94 9.79
CA ASP A 460 -17.48 -18.01 10.68
C ASP A 460 -16.65 -16.99 9.89
N SER A 461 -16.00 -17.42 8.80
CA SER A 461 -15.31 -16.52 7.88
C SER A 461 -16.28 -15.55 7.20
N MET A 462 -17.48 -16.01 6.82
CA MET A 462 -18.54 -15.16 6.27
C MET A 462 -19.16 -14.26 7.34
N ALA A 463 -19.26 -14.68 8.60
CA ALA A 463 -19.77 -13.86 9.69
C ALA A 463 -18.82 -12.70 10.04
N VAL A 464 -17.50 -12.97 10.08
CA VAL A 464 -16.46 -11.93 10.25
C VAL A 464 -16.38 -11.03 9.01
N GLY A 465 -16.51 -11.61 7.81
CA GLY A 465 -16.62 -10.86 6.55
C GLY A 465 -17.86 -9.97 6.52
N LEU A 466 -19.00 -10.46 7.01
CA LEU A 466 -20.25 -9.72 7.13
C LEU A 466 -20.15 -8.60 8.15
N ASP A 467 -19.58 -8.85 9.34
CA ASP A 467 -19.33 -7.82 10.34
C ASP A 467 -18.39 -6.72 9.80
N THR A 468 -17.35 -7.10 9.06
CA THR A 468 -16.45 -6.16 8.40
C THR A 468 -17.18 -5.33 7.34
N LEU A 469 -18.03 -5.97 6.52
CA LEU A 469 -18.85 -5.28 5.51
C LEU A 469 -19.91 -4.38 6.15
N MET A 470 -20.51 -4.81 7.27
CA MET A 470 -21.47 -4.01 8.05
C MET A 470 -20.79 -2.79 8.68
N LYS A 471 -19.61 -2.95 9.28
CA LYS A 471 -18.82 -1.82 9.79
C LYS A 471 -18.40 -0.87 8.69
N ARG A 472 -18.05 -1.39 7.50
CA ARG A 472 -17.71 -0.57 6.33
C ARG A 472 -18.92 0.17 5.79
N ARG A 473 -20.09 -0.48 5.74
CA ARG A 473 -21.37 0.15 5.44
C ARG A 473 -21.66 1.27 6.43
N ASP A 474 -21.57 1.03 7.73
CA ASP A 474 -21.84 2.04 8.76
C ASP A 474 -20.85 3.23 8.67
N LEU A 475 -19.59 2.96 8.31
CA LEU A 475 -18.59 4.01 8.05
C LEU A 475 -18.96 4.82 6.81
N TYR A 476 -19.38 4.16 5.73
CA TYR A 476 -19.84 4.84 4.52
C TYR A 476 -21.14 5.61 4.76
N GLU A 477 -22.07 5.10 5.56
CA GLU A 477 -23.29 5.80 5.94
C GLU A 477 -22.96 7.07 6.74
N LYS A 478 -21.98 7.03 7.64
CA LYS A 478 -21.50 8.23 8.34
C LYS A 478 -20.81 9.22 7.40
N ALA A 479 -19.93 8.75 6.53
CA ALA A 479 -19.26 9.61 5.56
C ALA A 479 -20.26 10.23 4.57
N MET A 480 -21.26 9.45 4.15
CA MET A 480 -22.37 9.94 3.33
C MET A 480 -23.21 10.96 4.08
N ALA A 481 -23.51 10.74 5.36
CA ALA A 481 -24.21 11.72 6.19
C ALA A 481 -23.41 13.02 6.36
N GLU A 482 -22.09 12.95 6.53
CA GLU A 482 -21.21 14.14 6.57
C GLU A 482 -21.22 14.89 5.24
N VAL A 483 -21.15 14.17 4.10
CA VAL A 483 -21.26 14.75 2.76
C VAL A 483 -22.65 15.34 2.53
N GLU A 484 -23.71 14.70 3.05
CA GLU A 484 -25.09 15.18 2.94
C GLU A 484 -25.32 16.41 3.83
N ASP A 485 -24.69 16.49 5.00
CA ASP A 485 -24.63 17.72 5.82
C ASP A 485 -23.84 18.83 5.11
N GLU A 486 -22.74 18.50 4.42
CA GLU A 486 -21.98 19.45 3.59
C GLU A 486 -22.83 19.96 2.42
N ILE A 487 -23.52 19.04 1.70
CA ILE A 487 -24.47 19.36 0.64
C ILE A 487 -25.60 20.24 1.19
N ASN A 488 -26.16 19.93 2.36
CA ASN A 488 -27.20 20.73 3.00
C ASN A 488 -26.68 22.11 3.44
N GLN A 489 -25.41 22.23 3.84
CA GLN A 489 -24.78 23.53 4.06
C GLN A 489 -24.67 24.33 2.76
N PHE A 490 -24.28 23.69 1.65
CA PHE A 490 -24.19 24.34 0.35
C PHE A 490 -25.54 24.62 -0.30
N GLN A 491 -26.56 23.79 -0.05
CA GLN A 491 -27.94 24.00 -0.50
C GLN A 491 -28.69 25.00 0.39
N GLY A 492 -28.31 25.12 1.67
CA GLY A 492 -28.77 26.15 2.60
C GLY A 492 -28.09 27.51 2.40
N MET A 493 -26.98 27.55 1.67
CA MET A 493 -26.39 28.79 1.16
C MET A 493 -27.16 29.24 -0.09
N SER A 494 -28.28 29.94 0.12
CA SER A 494 -28.81 30.77 -0.97
C SER A 494 -27.82 31.89 -1.25
N LEU A 495 -27.64 32.21 -2.54
CA LEU A 495 -26.80 33.31 -3.05
C LEU A 495 -27.16 34.69 -2.47
N GLU A 496 -28.27 34.78 -1.72
CA GLU A 496 -28.81 36.00 -1.13
C GLU A 496 -27.99 36.48 0.08
N SER A 497 -27.30 35.58 0.78
CA SER A 497 -26.61 35.90 2.04
C SER A 497 -25.29 36.68 1.89
N GLU A 498 -24.64 36.64 0.71
CA GLU A 498 -23.39 37.39 0.44
C GLU A 498 -23.58 38.64 -0.43
N LEU A 499 -24.72 38.82 -1.11
CA LEU A 499 -24.96 39.97 -2.00
C LEU A 499 -25.89 41.05 -1.44
N GLY A 500 -26.46 40.88 -0.24
CA GLY A 500 -27.20 41.94 0.46
C GLY A 500 -28.48 42.41 -0.25
N LEU A 501 -29.10 41.56 -1.07
CA LEU A 501 -30.34 41.85 -1.78
C LEU A 501 -31.47 40.96 -1.24
N GLY A 502 -32.02 41.34 -0.09
CA GLY A 502 -33.25 40.72 0.42
C GLY A 502 -34.47 41.41 -0.19
N LEU A 503 -35.31 40.66 -0.92
CA LEU A 503 -36.67 41.10 -1.23
C LEU A 503 -37.59 40.81 -0.02
N PRO A 504 -38.52 41.71 0.34
CA PRO A 504 -39.39 41.50 1.51
C PRO A 504 -40.29 40.28 1.36
N GLU A 505 -40.60 39.63 2.49
CA GLU A 505 -41.36 38.37 2.62
C GLU A 505 -42.78 38.37 2.00
N ASP A 506 -43.30 39.52 1.58
CA ASP A 506 -44.65 39.67 1.05
C ASP A 506 -44.71 39.81 -0.50
N THR A 507 -43.63 39.49 -1.21
CA THR A 507 -43.57 39.66 -2.67
C THR A 507 -44.20 38.46 -3.39
N VAL A 508 -45.47 38.60 -3.80
CA VAL A 508 -46.10 37.67 -4.75
C VAL A 508 -45.64 38.05 -6.16
N LEU A 509 -44.85 37.19 -6.79
CA LEU A 509 -44.43 37.35 -8.19
C LEU A 509 -45.59 36.93 -9.09
N ASP A 510 -46.38 37.89 -9.55
CA ASP A 510 -47.31 37.67 -10.67
C ASP A 510 -46.48 37.41 -11.94
N GLU A 511 -46.79 36.29 -12.61
CA GLU A 511 -46.28 35.75 -13.89
C GLU A 511 -44.99 36.41 -14.46
N PRO A 512 -43.84 35.70 -14.48
CA PRO A 512 -42.56 36.29 -14.88
C PRO A 512 -42.54 36.64 -16.37
N VAL A 513 -42.53 37.95 -16.64
CA VAL A 513 -42.33 38.50 -17.99
C VAL A 513 -40.95 39.13 -18.09
N ILE A 514 -40.10 38.58 -18.95
CA ILE A 514 -38.80 39.15 -19.28
C ILE A 514 -39.01 40.32 -20.23
N ALA A 515 -38.64 41.51 -19.78
CA ALA A 515 -38.66 42.73 -20.58
C ALA A 515 -37.25 43.02 -21.11
N ILE A 516 -37.11 43.09 -22.43
CA ILE A 516 -35.84 43.36 -23.11
C ILE A 516 -35.82 44.84 -23.50
N TYR A 517 -34.75 45.54 -23.10
CA TYR A 517 -34.52 46.94 -23.44
C TYR A 517 -33.30 47.07 -24.35
N ASP A 518 -33.33 48.05 -25.25
CA ASP A 518 -32.15 48.40 -26.04
C ASP A 518 -31.12 49.17 -25.20
N SER A 519 -29.97 49.45 -25.81
CA SER A 519 -28.86 50.18 -25.17
C SER A 519 -29.21 51.62 -24.79
N GLU A 520 -30.31 52.16 -25.29
CA GLU A 520 -30.82 53.50 -24.95
C GLU A 520 -31.91 53.45 -23.86
N GLY A 521 -32.25 52.25 -23.38
CA GLY A 521 -33.23 52.02 -22.32
C GLY A 521 -34.68 51.95 -22.82
N ASN A 522 -34.92 51.85 -24.13
CA ASN A 522 -36.27 51.69 -24.67
C ASN A 522 -36.66 50.21 -24.66
N LEU A 523 -37.91 49.94 -24.27
CA LEU A 523 -38.43 48.58 -24.26
C LEU A 523 -38.64 48.07 -25.69
N VAL A 524 -37.90 47.01 -26.07
CA VAL A 524 -37.93 46.41 -27.40
C VAL A 524 -38.64 45.05 -27.44
N GLY A 525 -38.90 44.41 -26.30
CA GLY A 525 -39.67 43.17 -26.28
C GLY A 525 -40.12 42.73 -24.90
N ARG A 526 -41.16 41.89 -24.86
CA ARG A 526 -41.60 41.17 -23.66
C ARG A 526 -41.82 39.70 -23.98
N TRP A 527 -41.31 38.82 -23.13
CA TRP A 527 -41.49 37.38 -23.22
C TRP A 527 -42.04 36.84 -21.92
N GLN A 528 -43.13 36.08 -22.02
CA GLN A 528 -43.80 35.45 -20.88
C GLN A 528 -43.25 34.04 -20.73
N VAL A 529 -42.90 33.67 -19.50
CA VAL A 529 -42.31 32.36 -19.18
C VAL A 529 -43.37 31.55 -18.45
N ASP A 530 -43.84 30.48 -19.08
CA ASP A 530 -45.00 29.72 -18.60
C ASP A 530 -44.69 28.79 -17.41
N GLU A 531 -43.42 28.40 -17.18
CA GLU A 531 -43.01 27.58 -16.03
C GLU A 531 -41.68 28.06 -15.42
N ASN A 532 -41.68 28.29 -14.10
CA ASN A 532 -40.64 29.04 -13.37
C ASN A 532 -39.34 28.25 -13.15
N ASP A 533 -39.40 26.92 -13.20
CA ASP A 533 -38.29 26.03 -12.81
C ASP A 533 -37.20 25.91 -13.90
N ASP A 534 -37.56 26.06 -15.19
CA ASP A 534 -36.60 25.99 -16.30
C ASP A 534 -35.75 27.26 -16.46
N LEU A 535 -36.25 28.42 -15.99
CA LEU A 535 -35.53 29.68 -16.13
C LEU A 535 -34.31 29.76 -15.19
N ALA A 536 -34.45 29.27 -13.96
CA ALA A 536 -33.35 29.18 -13.00
C ALA A 536 -32.25 28.23 -13.50
N LEU A 537 -32.63 27.13 -14.17
CA LEU A 537 -31.71 26.17 -14.75
C LEU A 537 -30.98 26.72 -15.99
N MET A 538 -31.69 27.44 -16.88
CA MET A 538 -31.06 28.08 -18.04
C MET A 538 -30.10 29.21 -17.65
N LEU A 539 -30.44 30.02 -16.65
CA LEU A 539 -29.57 31.14 -16.23
C LEU A 539 -28.33 30.68 -15.47
N SER A 540 -28.40 29.55 -14.75
CA SER A 540 -27.25 28.98 -14.04
C SER A 540 -26.23 28.29 -14.97
N THR A 541 -26.64 27.93 -16.19
CA THR A 541 -25.81 27.18 -17.15
C THR A 541 -25.28 28.03 -18.31
N THR A 542 -25.77 29.25 -18.48
CA THR A 542 -25.39 30.13 -19.60
C THR A 542 -24.17 30.99 -19.25
N LYS A 543 -23.02 30.71 -19.88
CA LYS A 543 -21.85 31.61 -19.85
C LYS A 543 -22.03 32.73 -20.87
N PHE A 544 -22.09 33.98 -20.40
CA PHE A 544 -22.04 35.15 -21.26
C PHE A 544 -20.57 35.47 -21.60
N GLU A 545 -20.21 35.35 -22.86
CA GLU A 545 -18.95 35.90 -23.37
C GLU A 545 -19.15 37.37 -23.76
N LYS A 546 -18.16 38.19 -23.39
CA LYS A 546 -18.12 39.60 -23.76
C LYS A 546 -17.74 39.68 -25.25
N LEU A 547 -18.67 40.12 -26.09
CA LEU A 547 -18.37 40.44 -27.49
C LEU A 547 -17.30 41.54 -27.52
N GLU A 548 -16.17 41.28 -28.19
CA GLU A 548 -15.17 42.29 -28.50
C GLU A 548 -15.74 43.29 -29.52
N ASP A 549 -15.41 44.56 -29.33
CA ASP A 549 -15.82 45.68 -30.19
C ASP A 549 -15.33 45.45 -31.63
N GLU A 550 -16.22 45.02 -32.52
CA GLU A 550 -16.07 45.24 -33.95
C GLU A 550 -16.95 46.41 -34.38
N THR A 551 -16.29 47.56 -34.47
CA THR A 551 -16.73 48.70 -35.28
C THR A 551 -16.83 48.29 -36.75
N GLU A 552 -18.00 48.44 -37.38
CA GLU A 552 -18.11 49.10 -38.69
C GLU A 552 -19.54 49.64 -38.92
N PRO A 553 -19.69 50.83 -39.55
CA PRO A 553 -20.97 51.52 -39.67
C PRO A 553 -21.68 51.16 -40.99
N ILE A 554 -23.01 51.06 -40.97
CA ILE A 554 -23.80 51.12 -42.22
C ILE A 554 -24.92 52.15 -42.10
N GLN A 555 -24.94 52.97 -43.14
CA GLN A 555 -25.74 54.16 -43.42
C GLN A 555 -27.25 53.90 -43.57
N THR A 556 -28.00 54.88 -43.05
CA THR A 556 -29.22 55.53 -43.55
C THR A 556 -30.01 54.89 -44.70
N ASP A 557 -31.34 54.77 -44.55
CA ASP A 557 -32.26 55.63 -45.29
C ASP A 557 -33.65 55.72 -44.65
N GLU A 558 -34.13 56.96 -44.61
CA GLU A 558 -35.33 57.56 -44.03
C GLU A 558 -36.60 57.23 -44.87
N PRO A 559 -37.85 57.61 -44.47
CA PRO A 559 -38.26 58.94 -44.00
C PRO A 559 -38.98 59.03 -42.65
#